data_AF-A0A2G9MUJ0-F1
#
_entry.id   AF-A0A2G9MUJ0-F1
#
_cell.length_a   1.000
_cell.length_b   1.000
_cell.length_c   1.000
_cell.angle_alpha   90.00
_cell.angle_beta   90.00
_cell.angle_gamma   90.00
#
_symmetry.space_group_name_H-M   'P 1'
#
loop_
_entity.id
_entity.type
_entity.pdbx_description
1 polymer ?
#
loop_
_entity_poly.entity_id
_entity_poly.type
_entity_poly.pdbx_seq_one_letter_code
_entity_poly.pdbx_strand_id
1 'polypeptide(L)'
;MKTILLIIIPIIIILAILAVIAYDSISLDKICADDGGKRIGDTCRIPIITNSTKDNSQTLDISQIKTMKPNSMEFFYYPNTKNSEKADPYQTFMLIRLPEWMGGAVNDSSAFRAYSAKSLDDSCFVKYWPQDGRQRIENPCQGSMYRVVDGVLTIGATHRSTAMTALPHLDLSSDENGFLYVEPPKWEKTENGVVGYGREMTLDEIRNGSAFLIDSFVKSHPDYPVIPIEFAGYTLSEISPDNYGVMVSYLDFPSKSGSISMTISKTSLGFVTTNLAQSNSEFWQIGNDIIKIGGFALDKNSDRPEYFRHYTIEFNNGINFRIEGKNLEFIKQEIVKNYFPEYSYDDMFLISSTVK
;
A
#
# COMPACT_ATOMS: atom_id res chain seq x y z
N MET A 1 63.19 -34.81 3.02
CA MET A 1 62.50 -34.06 1.94
C MET A 1 60.99 -34.22 1.93
N LYS A 2 60.42 -35.45 1.97
CA LYS A 2 58.96 -35.66 1.95
C LYS A 2 58.17 -34.96 3.07
N THR A 3 58.72 -34.86 4.28
CA THR A 3 58.05 -34.27 5.46
C THR A 3 57.91 -32.75 5.38
N ILE A 4 58.85 -32.06 4.73
CA ILE A 4 58.83 -30.59 4.59
C ILE A 4 57.77 -30.19 3.55
N LEU A 5 57.63 -30.97 2.47
CA LEU A 5 56.64 -30.72 1.41
C LEU A 5 55.18 -30.86 1.93
N LEU A 6 54.94 -31.80 2.84
CA LEU A 6 53.64 -32.05 3.47
C LEU A 6 53.15 -30.89 4.36
N ILE A 7 54.06 -30.06 4.87
CA ILE A 7 53.72 -28.90 5.71
C ILE A 7 53.56 -27.64 4.85
N ILE A 8 54.34 -27.49 3.78
CA ILE A 8 54.32 -26.28 2.94
C ILE A 8 53.03 -26.19 2.11
N ILE A 9 52.54 -27.29 1.55
CA ILE A 9 51.33 -27.29 0.71
C ILE A 9 50.09 -26.74 1.44
N PRO A 10 49.71 -27.21 2.64
CA PRO A 10 48.55 -26.67 3.34
C PRO A 10 48.73 -25.20 3.75
N ILE A 11 49.95 -24.76 4.07
CA ILE A 11 50.24 -23.35 4.36
C ILE A 11 49.99 -22.48 3.12
N ILE A 12 50.43 -22.92 1.94
CA ILE A 12 50.19 -22.19 0.69
C ILE A 12 48.69 -22.11 0.38
N ILE A 13 47.94 -23.20 0.60
CA ILE A 13 46.48 -23.23 0.38
C ILE A 13 45.77 -22.26 1.33
N ILE A 14 46.12 -22.28 2.63
CA ILE A 14 45.55 -21.36 3.62
C ILE A 14 45.87 -19.90 3.25
N LEU A 15 47.11 -19.60 2.86
CA LEU A 15 47.49 -18.25 2.44
C LEU A 15 46.76 -17.80 1.18
N ALA A 16 46.54 -18.70 0.20
CA ALA A 16 45.78 -18.39 -1.00
C ALA A 16 44.30 -18.09 -0.68
N ILE A 17 43.67 -18.88 0.20
CA ILE A 17 42.30 -18.64 0.65
C ILE A 17 42.19 -17.30 1.38
N LEU A 18 43.12 -17.00 2.29
CA LEU A 18 43.15 -15.73 3.02
C LEU A 18 43.36 -14.53 2.08
N ALA A 19 44.18 -14.68 1.04
CA ALA A 19 44.40 -13.63 0.04
C ALA A 19 43.14 -13.34 -0.78
N VAL A 20 42.38 -14.38 -1.17
CA VAL A 20 41.09 -14.21 -1.86
C VAL A 20 40.07 -13.51 -0.96
N ILE A 21 39.92 -13.96 0.30
CA ILE A 21 39.01 -13.32 1.26
C ILE A 21 39.38 -11.85 1.50
N ALA A 22 40.67 -11.54 1.62
CA ALA A 22 41.14 -10.18 1.79
C ALA A 22 40.89 -9.32 0.54
N TYR A 23 41.09 -9.87 -0.66
CA TYR A 23 40.81 -9.18 -1.91
C TYR A 23 39.33 -8.86 -2.08
N ASP A 24 38.45 -9.84 -1.84
CA ASP A 24 37.00 -9.65 -1.91
C ASP A 24 36.52 -8.63 -0.88
N SER A 25 37.08 -8.67 0.34
CA SER A 25 36.83 -7.69 1.39
C SER A 25 37.20 -6.26 0.97
N ILE A 26 38.39 -6.07 0.41
CA ILE A 26 38.87 -4.74 -0.04
C ILE A 26 38.05 -4.25 -1.24
N SER A 27 37.69 -5.16 -2.15
CA SER A 27 36.83 -4.84 -3.30
C SER A 27 35.47 -4.33 -2.86
N LEU A 28 34.84 -5.02 -1.88
CA LEU A 28 33.55 -4.60 -1.33
C LEU A 28 33.65 -3.25 -0.61
N ASP A 29 34.69 -3.03 0.19
CA ASP A 29 34.90 -1.74 0.88
C ASP A 29 35.06 -0.58 -0.13
N LYS A 30 35.76 -0.83 -1.24
CA LYS A 30 35.94 0.16 -2.31
C LYS A 30 34.63 0.45 -3.06
N ILE A 31 33.89 -0.59 -3.45
CA ILE A 31 32.57 -0.45 -4.09
C ILE A 31 31.63 0.34 -3.17
N CYS A 32 31.64 0.02 -1.87
CA CYS A 32 30.87 0.78 -0.89
C CYS A 32 31.27 2.24 -0.79
N ALA A 33 32.57 2.53 -0.73
CA ALA A 33 33.06 3.89 -0.61
C ALA A 33 32.70 4.74 -1.84
N ASP A 34 32.78 4.15 -3.04
CA ASP A 34 32.47 4.80 -4.31
C ASP A 34 30.99 5.21 -4.38
N ASP A 35 30.07 4.33 -3.95
CA ASP A 35 28.62 4.59 -3.89
C ASP A 35 28.16 5.34 -2.62
N GLY A 36 29.11 5.72 -1.73
CA GLY A 36 28.80 6.40 -0.48
C GLY A 36 28.13 5.53 0.58
N GLY A 37 28.19 4.21 0.43
CA GLY A 37 27.70 3.23 1.38
C GLY A 37 28.68 2.90 2.51
N LYS A 38 28.16 2.24 3.53
CA LYS A 38 28.89 1.67 4.66
C LYS A 38 28.75 0.15 4.61
N ARG A 39 29.86 -0.57 4.77
CA ARG A 39 29.82 -2.02 4.91
C ARG A 39 29.25 -2.43 6.27
N ILE A 40 28.27 -3.33 6.26
CA ILE A 40 27.73 -3.96 7.46
C ILE A 40 27.74 -5.48 7.25
N GLY A 41 28.74 -6.16 7.82
CA GLY A 41 28.98 -7.58 7.55
C GLY A 41 29.44 -7.82 6.11
N ASP A 42 28.72 -8.67 5.38
CA ASP A 42 29.02 -9.03 3.99
C ASP A 42 28.23 -8.21 2.96
N THR A 43 27.46 -7.20 3.42
CA THR A 43 26.67 -6.35 2.52
C THR A 43 27.11 -4.89 2.56
N CYS A 44 26.91 -4.24 1.43
CA CYS A 44 27.07 -2.81 1.28
C CYS A 44 25.73 -2.11 1.48
N ARG A 45 25.64 -1.18 2.43
CA ARG A 45 24.41 -0.45 2.72
C ARG A 45 24.58 1.03 2.49
N ILE A 46 23.69 1.63 1.70
CA ILE A 46 23.76 3.07 1.43
C ILE A 46 22.86 3.80 2.42
N PRO A 47 23.40 4.73 3.24
CA PRO A 47 22.58 5.53 4.12
C PRO A 47 21.67 6.44 3.30
N ILE A 48 20.43 6.63 3.76
CA ILE A 48 19.54 7.60 3.12
C ILE A 48 19.99 9.01 3.51
N ILE A 49 20.41 9.81 2.53
CA ILE A 49 20.75 11.23 2.73
C ILE A 49 19.74 12.06 1.96
N THR A 50 19.09 13.01 2.63
CA THR A 50 18.32 14.05 1.93
C THR A 50 18.96 15.40 2.14
N ASN A 51 18.97 16.16 1.04
CA ASN A 51 19.33 17.56 1.10
C ASN A 51 18.04 18.32 1.43
N SER A 52 17.79 18.56 2.72
CA SER A 52 16.78 19.54 3.12
C SER A 52 17.14 20.87 2.47
N THR A 53 16.27 21.35 1.59
CA THR A 53 16.49 22.59 0.86
C THR A 53 16.28 23.77 1.80
N LYS A 54 17.36 24.53 2.03
CA LYS A 54 17.38 25.95 2.41
C LYS A 54 16.25 26.40 3.34
N ASP A 55 16.37 26.11 4.63
CA ASP A 55 16.06 27.13 5.63
C ASP A 55 16.97 27.00 6.85
N ASN A 56 17.35 28.14 7.39
CA ASN A 56 18.50 28.28 8.28
C ASN A 56 18.40 27.44 9.58
N SER A 57 19.52 26.79 9.91
CA SER A 57 19.91 26.33 11.25
C SER A 57 19.21 25.09 11.82
N GLN A 58 19.36 23.95 11.13
CA GLN A 58 19.70 22.62 11.67
C GLN A 58 19.59 21.63 10.50
N THR A 59 20.69 21.02 10.09
CA THR A 59 20.65 19.85 9.20
C THR A 59 19.95 18.73 9.96
N LEU A 60 18.63 18.61 9.77
CA LEU A 60 17.86 17.49 10.29
C LEU A 60 18.32 16.25 9.53
N ASP A 61 19.04 15.36 10.20
CA ASP A 61 19.48 14.11 9.61
C ASP A 61 18.28 13.17 9.51
N ILE A 62 17.56 13.23 8.38
CA ILE A 62 16.37 12.42 8.18
C ILE A 62 16.69 10.93 8.00
N SER A 63 17.97 10.57 7.91
CA SER A 63 18.41 9.18 7.98
C SER A 63 18.02 8.54 9.31
N GLN A 64 17.76 9.32 10.36
CA GLN A 64 17.30 8.81 11.64
C GLN A 64 15.78 8.59 11.66
N ILE A 65 15.34 7.40 12.04
CA ILE A 65 13.93 7.02 12.15
C ILE A 65 13.11 8.01 12.98
N LYS A 66 13.70 8.61 14.01
CA LYS A 66 12.98 9.50 14.94
C LYS A 66 12.70 10.90 14.39
N THR A 67 13.33 11.30 13.30
CA THR A 67 13.27 12.69 12.82
C THR A 67 12.12 12.92 11.84
N MET A 68 11.78 11.92 11.01
CA MET A 68 10.65 12.02 10.08
C MET A 68 9.32 11.83 10.81
N LYS A 69 8.33 12.72 10.63
CA LYS A 69 7.04 12.60 11.33
C LYS A 69 6.21 11.43 10.76
N PRO A 70 5.38 10.72 11.54
CA PRO A 70 4.38 9.83 10.98
C PRO A 70 3.51 10.55 9.95
N ASN A 71 3.01 9.81 8.95
CA ASN A 71 2.20 10.34 7.86
C ASN A 71 2.92 11.45 7.09
N SER A 72 4.16 11.21 6.66
CA SER A 72 4.96 12.19 5.91
C SER A 72 5.85 11.52 4.86
N MET A 73 6.42 12.34 3.97
CA MET A 73 7.33 11.88 2.93
C MET A 73 8.50 12.85 2.77
N GLU A 74 9.62 12.33 2.28
CA GLU A 74 10.79 13.09 1.84
C GLU A 74 11.33 12.48 0.54
N PHE A 75 11.88 13.30 -0.36
CA PHE A 75 12.58 12.79 -1.54
C PHE A 75 14.06 12.56 -1.22
N PHE A 76 14.61 11.47 -1.74
CA PHE A 76 16.03 11.17 -1.67
C PHE A 76 16.55 10.60 -2.99
N TYR A 77 17.87 10.56 -3.15
CA TYR A 77 18.52 10.08 -4.35
C TYR A 77 19.28 8.79 -4.09
N TYR A 78 19.07 7.78 -4.95
CA TYR A 78 19.72 6.49 -4.85
C TYR A 78 20.17 5.99 -6.24
N PRO A 79 21.39 5.44 -6.38
CA PRO A 79 22.42 5.28 -5.34
C PRO A 79 23.23 6.57 -5.07
N ASN A 80 23.08 7.60 -5.92
CA ASN A 80 23.94 8.78 -5.85
C ASN A 80 23.47 9.79 -4.79
N THR A 81 24.07 9.72 -3.60
CA THR A 81 23.74 10.61 -2.46
C THR A 81 24.51 11.93 -2.46
N LYS A 82 25.54 12.10 -3.31
CA LYS A 82 26.52 13.19 -3.17
C LYS A 82 26.28 14.41 -4.07
N ASN A 83 25.37 14.34 -5.04
CA ASN A 83 25.26 15.40 -6.07
C ASN A 83 23.82 15.72 -6.48
N SER A 84 23.06 16.37 -5.60
CA SER A 84 21.66 16.75 -5.86
C SER A 84 21.50 17.77 -7.01
N GLU A 85 22.55 18.51 -7.37
CA GLU A 85 22.51 19.53 -8.43
C GLU A 85 22.44 18.94 -9.85
N LYS A 86 22.77 17.65 -10.01
CA LYS A 86 22.68 16.90 -11.28
C LYS A 86 21.92 15.58 -11.10
N ALA A 87 20.94 15.57 -10.20
CA ALA A 87 20.23 14.35 -9.90
C ALA A 87 19.45 13.83 -11.12
N ASP A 88 19.71 12.58 -11.49
CA ASP A 88 18.94 11.87 -12.49
C ASP A 88 17.50 11.66 -11.97
N PRO A 89 16.46 12.06 -12.72
CA PRO A 89 15.07 11.78 -12.35
C PRO A 89 14.80 10.29 -12.04
N TYR A 90 15.51 9.37 -12.68
CA TYR A 90 15.39 7.92 -12.44
C TYR A 90 16.10 7.46 -11.15
N GLN A 91 16.86 8.34 -10.51
CA GLN A 91 17.48 8.09 -9.20
C GLN A 91 16.67 8.72 -8.06
N THR A 92 15.51 9.32 -8.34
CA THR A 92 14.68 9.97 -7.31
C THR A 92 13.72 8.96 -6.69
N PHE A 93 13.77 8.83 -5.36
CA PHE A 93 12.91 7.96 -4.56
C PHE A 93 12.17 8.77 -3.49
N MET A 94 11.00 8.30 -3.10
CA MET A 94 10.24 8.79 -1.96
C MET A 94 10.55 7.89 -0.77
N LEU A 95 10.98 8.46 0.34
CA LEU A 95 10.92 7.83 1.65
C LEU A 95 9.61 8.28 2.31
N ILE A 96 8.75 7.34 2.64
CA ILE A 96 7.43 7.60 3.25
C ILE A 96 7.44 6.98 4.65
N ARG A 97 7.11 7.76 5.68
CA ARG A 97 6.78 7.23 7.00
C ARG A 97 5.27 7.09 7.06
N LEU A 98 4.81 5.87 7.27
CA LEU A 98 3.39 5.53 7.28
C LEU A 98 2.61 6.37 8.30
N PRO A 99 1.28 6.50 8.16
CA PRO A 99 0.46 7.06 9.22
C PRO A 99 0.45 6.14 10.45
N GLU A 100 0.16 6.70 11.63
CA GLU A 100 0.21 5.96 12.90
C GLU A 100 -0.68 4.72 12.89
N TRP A 101 -1.86 4.82 12.29
CA TRP A 101 -2.80 3.70 12.18
C TRP A 101 -2.28 2.57 11.30
N MET A 102 -1.33 2.83 10.39
CA MET A 102 -0.59 1.85 9.59
C MET A 102 0.78 1.48 10.21
N GLY A 103 1.00 1.76 11.49
CA GLY A 103 2.26 1.42 12.17
C GLY A 103 3.36 2.48 12.09
N GLY A 104 3.06 3.66 11.55
CA GLY A 104 4.02 4.77 11.42
C GLY A 104 4.65 5.27 12.72
N ALA A 105 4.01 5.01 13.87
CA ALA A 105 4.51 5.42 15.18
C ALA A 105 5.68 4.55 15.70
N VAL A 106 5.93 3.39 15.07
CA VAL A 106 7.02 2.50 15.47
C VAL A 106 8.37 3.11 15.10
N ASN A 107 9.41 2.80 15.88
CA ASN A 107 10.77 3.33 15.73
C ASN A 107 11.74 2.31 15.10
N ASP A 108 11.31 1.65 14.03
CA ASP A 108 12.13 0.76 13.21
C ASP A 108 11.80 0.93 11.71
N SER A 109 12.48 0.19 10.82
CA SER A 109 12.27 0.30 9.38
C SER A 109 10.86 -0.13 8.91
N SER A 110 10.09 -0.86 9.72
CA SER A 110 8.74 -1.30 9.35
C SER A 110 7.74 -0.14 9.21
N ALA A 111 8.03 0.99 9.87
CA ALA A 111 7.26 2.23 9.79
C ALA A 111 7.47 2.98 8.46
N PHE A 112 8.40 2.54 7.61
CA PHE A 112 8.81 3.24 6.39
C PHE A 112 8.55 2.43 5.13
N ARG A 113 8.37 3.14 4.01
CA ARG A 113 8.36 2.60 2.67
C ARG A 113 9.24 3.46 1.78
N ALA A 114 9.96 2.85 0.85
CA ALA A 114 10.75 3.57 -0.14
C ALA A 114 10.35 3.15 -1.55
N TYR A 115 9.87 4.08 -2.37
CA TYR A 115 9.45 3.82 -3.76
C TYR A 115 10.14 4.76 -4.72
N SER A 116 10.33 4.34 -5.96
CA SER A 116 10.72 5.28 -7.01
C SER A 116 9.68 6.39 -7.12
N ALA A 117 10.14 7.63 -7.22
CA ALA A 117 9.29 8.78 -7.49
C ALA A 117 8.83 8.81 -8.95
N LYS A 118 9.35 7.95 -9.83
CA LYS A 118 9.00 7.96 -11.25
C LYS A 118 7.67 7.25 -11.51
N SER A 119 6.74 7.95 -12.16
CA SER A 119 5.46 7.35 -12.56
C SER A 119 5.63 6.22 -13.58
N LEU A 120 4.68 5.29 -13.61
CA LEU A 120 4.70 4.14 -14.54
C LEU A 120 4.03 4.42 -15.89
N ASP A 121 3.15 5.42 -15.93
CA ASP A 121 2.31 5.76 -17.08
C ASP A 121 2.89 6.90 -17.94
N ASP A 122 3.70 7.78 -17.34
CA ASP A 122 4.25 8.94 -18.02
C ASP A 122 5.62 9.38 -17.48
N SER A 123 6.05 10.59 -17.86
CA SER A 123 7.33 11.13 -17.46
C SER A 123 7.31 11.89 -16.12
N CYS A 124 6.18 11.96 -15.42
CA CYS A 124 6.03 12.75 -14.21
C CYS A 124 6.54 12.05 -12.94
N PHE A 125 6.67 12.85 -11.89
CA PHE A 125 6.93 12.35 -10.55
C PHE A 125 5.62 12.08 -9.82
N VAL A 126 5.52 10.91 -9.21
CA VAL A 126 4.50 10.61 -8.21
C VAL A 126 4.93 11.17 -6.87
N LYS A 127 3.96 11.46 -6.00
CA LYS A 127 4.24 11.79 -4.61
C LYS A 127 3.19 11.22 -3.66
N TYR A 128 3.60 11.00 -2.43
CA TYR A 128 2.70 10.67 -1.33
C TYR A 128 1.91 11.90 -0.86
N TRP A 129 0.63 11.71 -0.60
CA TRP A 129 -0.29 12.75 -0.13
C TRP A 129 -0.81 12.41 1.27
N PRO A 130 -0.33 13.09 2.33
CA PRO A 130 -0.59 12.70 3.71
C PRO A 130 -1.95 13.17 4.27
N GLN A 131 -2.79 13.82 3.47
CA GLN A 131 -4.09 14.31 3.96
C GLN A 131 -4.99 13.13 4.36
N ASP A 132 -5.71 13.28 5.48
CA ASP A 132 -6.73 12.31 5.91
C ASP A 132 -7.76 12.08 4.80
N GLY A 133 -8.22 10.84 4.66
CA GLY A 133 -9.07 10.44 3.53
C GLY A 133 -8.33 10.26 2.19
N ARG A 134 -7.03 10.59 2.09
CA ARG A 134 -6.22 10.43 0.87
C ARG A 134 -5.08 9.44 1.04
N GLN A 135 -4.14 9.71 1.95
CA GLN A 135 -3.02 8.84 2.40
C GLN A 135 -2.48 7.82 1.37
N ARG A 136 -2.26 8.27 0.12
CA ARG A 136 -1.85 7.43 -1.01
C ARG A 136 -0.86 8.16 -1.90
N ILE A 137 -0.23 7.42 -2.80
CA ILE A 137 0.71 7.96 -3.78
C ILE A 137 -0.06 8.28 -5.05
N GLU A 138 0.13 9.47 -5.61
CA GLU A 138 -0.57 9.87 -6.83
C GLU A 138 0.37 10.52 -7.86
N ASN A 139 0.10 10.23 -9.13
CA ASN A 139 0.65 10.94 -10.28
C ASN A 139 -0.21 12.21 -10.54
N PRO A 140 0.34 13.43 -10.36
CA PRO A 140 -0.41 14.65 -10.62
C PRO A 140 -0.69 14.92 -12.10
N CYS A 141 -0.03 14.22 -13.03
CA CYS A 141 -0.18 14.48 -14.46
C CYS A 141 -1.34 13.71 -15.09
N GLN A 142 -1.47 12.41 -14.80
CA GLN A 142 -2.52 11.54 -15.37
C GLN A 142 -3.49 10.99 -14.32
N GLY A 143 -3.28 11.28 -13.02
CA GLY A 143 -4.18 10.85 -11.96
C GLY A 143 -4.03 9.38 -11.55
N SER A 144 -2.97 8.69 -11.98
CA SER A 144 -2.67 7.34 -11.50
C SER A 144 -2.47 7.34 -9.98
N MET A 145 -3.00 6.32 -9.31
CA MET A 145 -2.94 6.17 -7.85
C MET A 145 -2.29 4.85 -7.48
N TYR A 146 -1.48 4.88 -6.45
CA TYR A 146 -0.76 3.73 -5.94
C TYR A 146 -0.98 3.60 -4.44
N ARG A 147 -1.10 2.34 -4.00
CA ARG A 147 -1.27 2.00 -2.59
C ARG A 147 0.04 2.23 -1.86
N VAL A 148 -0.01 2.89 -0.72
CA VAL A 148 1.21 3.25 0.04
C VAL A 148 1.92 2.03 0.65
N VAL A 149 1.20 0.94 0.93
CA VAL A 149 1.75 -0.19 1.69
C VAL A 149 2.69 -1.08 0.86
N ASP A 150 2.45 -1.18 -0.44
CA ASP A 150 3.16 -2.08 -1.36
C ASP A 150 3.40 -1.47 -2.76
N GLY A 151 2.95 -0.24 -3.01
CA GLY A 151 3.17 0.48 -4.26
C GLY A 151 2.30 0.01 -5.43
N VAL A 152 1.31 -0.86 -5.20
CA VAL A 152 0.47 -1.40 -6.29
C VAL A 152 -0.36 -0.29 -6.94
N LEU A 153 -0.39 -0.26 -8.27
CA LEU A 153 -1.20 0.68 -9.05
C LEU A 153 -2.69 0.30 -8.92
N THR A 154 -3.50 1.17 -8.32
CA THR A 154 -4.95 0.96 -8.10
C THR A 154 -5.80 1.65 -9.15
N ILE A 155 -5.44 2.88 -9.55
CA ILE A 155 -6.08 3.64 -10.63
C ILE A 155 -5.01 4.09 -11.60
N GLY A 156 -5.27 4.07 -12.90
CA GLY A 156 -4.31 4.54 -13.89
C GLY A 156 -4.26 3.70 -15.15
N ALA A 157 -3.56 4.21 -16.17
CA ALA A 157 -3.51 3.58 -17.47
C ALA A 157 -2.61 2.32 -17.45
N THR A 158 -3.19 1.16 -17.73
CA THR A 158 -2.53 -0.15 -17.83
C THR A 158 -1.87 -0.40 -19.19
N HIS A 159 -1.79 0.62 -20.05
CA HIS A 159 -1.39 0.50 -21.46
C HIS A 159 0.01 -0.11 -21.69
N ARG A 160 0.79 -0.33 -20.63
CA ARG A 160 2.11 -0.99 -20.68
C ARG A 160 2.19 -2.37 -20.01
N SER A 161 1.15 -2.85 -19.30
CA SER A 161 1.14 -4.23 -18.82
C SER A 161 -0.27 -4.74 -18.47
N THR A 162 -0.57 -5.97 -18.91
CA THR A 162 -1.62 -6.84 -18.36
C THR A 162 -1.30 -7.34 -16.95
N ALA A 163 -0.12 -7.03 -16.44
CA ALA A 163 0.35 -7.44 -15.12
C ALA A 163 -0.17 -6.51 -14.01
N MET A 164 -0.32 -7.07 -12.82
CA MET A 164 -0.46 -6.32 -11.57
C MET A 164 0.84 -5.54 -11.33
N THR A 165 0.86 -4.27 -11.76
CA THR A 165 2.06 -3.44 -11.68
C THR A 165 2.12 -2.64 -10.38
N ALA A 166 3.32 -2.51 -9.84
CA ALA A 166 3.64 -1.65 -8.71
C ALA A 166 4.85 -0.76 -8.98
N LEU A 167 4.99 0.29 -8.18
CA LEU A 167 6.20 1.11 -8.17
C LEU A 167 7.40 0.24 -7.76
N PRO A 168 8.58 0.43 -8.41
CA PRO A 168 9.82 -0.14 -7.90
C PRO A 168 10.08 0.39 -6.50
N HIS A 169 10.58 -0.48 -5.61
CA HIS A 169 10.78 -0.17 -4.20
C HIS A 169 12.21 -0.45 -3.77
N LEU A 170 12.59 0.10 -2.63
CA LEU A 170 13.85 -0.19 -1.95
C LEU A 170 13.55 -0.81 -0.60
N ASP A 171 14.19 -1.95 -0.31
CA ASP A 171 14.10 -2.57 1.00
C ASP A 171 14.93 -1.78 2.02
N LEU A 172 14.35 -1.58 3.20
CA LEU A 172 14.93 -0.74 4.24
C LEU A 172 15.27 -1.56 5.48
N SER A 173 16.44 -1.29 6.04
CA SER A 173 16.81 -1.73 7.39
C SER A 173 17.18 -0.55 8.27
N SER A 174 17.21 -0.80 9.57
CA SER A 174 17.72 0.16 10.55
C SER A 174 18.78 -0.45 11.45
N ASP A 175 19.76 0.34 11.85
CA ASP A 175 20.72 -0.06 12.87
C ASP A 175 20.21 0.22 14.30
N GLU A 176 20.98 -0.18 15.31
CA GLU A 176 20.67 0.01 16.73
C GLU A 176 20.57 1.49 17.13
N ASN A 177 21.18 2.39 16.36
CA ASN A 177 21.13 3.83 16.57
C ASN A 177 19.93 4.49 15.87
N GLY A 178 19.15 3.70 15.12
CA GLY A 178 17.96 4.15 14.41
C GLY A 178 18.25 4.82 13.06
N PHE A 179 19.43 4.59 12.46
CA PHE A 179 19.73 5.04 11.09
C PHE A 179 19.16 4.09 10.05
N LEU A 180 18.49 4.64 9.03
CA LEU A 180 17.93 3.91 7.90
C LEU A 180 18.96 3.68 6.80
N TYR A 181 18.91 2.48 6.25
CA TYR A 181 19.75 2.03 5.17
C TYR A 181 18.92 1.40 4.07
N VAL A 182 19.34 1.61 2.83
CA VAL A 182 18.84 0.85 1.68
C VAL A 182 19.63 -0.45 1.59
N GLU A 183 18.93 -1.59 1.60
CA GLU A 183 19.51 -2.87 1.28
C GLU A 183 19.78 -2.97 -0.23
N PRO A 184 20.82 -3.71 -0.67
CA PRO A 184 21.13 -3.88 -2.09
C PRO A 184 19.91 -4.36 -2.91
N PRO A 185 19.37 -3.52 -3.81
CA PRO A 185 18.18 -3.89 -4.57
C PRO A 185 18.54 -4.83 -5.72
N LYS A 186 17.61 -5.74 -6.03
CA LYS A 186 17.62 -6.56 -7.24
C LYS A 186 16.69 -5.93 -8.28
N TRP A 187 17.29 -5.31 -9.29
CA TRP A 187 16.57 -4.58 -10.35
C TRP A 187 15.92 -5.52 -11.39
N GLU A 188 15.08 -6.43 -10.92
CA GLU A 188 14.29 -7.35 -11.73
C GLU A 188 12.80 -7.07 -11.53
N LYS A 189 12.00 -7.32 -12.57
CA LYS A 189 10.55 -7.00 -12.52
C LYS A 189 9.82 -7.71 -11.38
N THR A 190 10.20 -8.94 -11.05
CA THR A 190 9.56 -9.75 -10.01
C THR A 190 10.13 -9.52 -8.60
N GLU A 191 11.22 -8.76 -8.48
CA GLU A 191 11.88 -8.47 -7.19
C GLU A 191 11.60 -7.01 -6.79
N ASN A 192 12.60 -6.12 -6.77
CA ASN A 192 12.43 -4.70 -6.41
C ASN A 192 11.83 -3.84 -7.55
N GLY A 193 11.74 -4.37 -8.78
CA GLY A 193 11.24 -3.67 -9.97
C GLY A 193 12.34 -3.02 -10.80
N VAL A 194 11.96 -2.37 -11.90
CA VAL A 194 12.89 -1.59 -12.75
C VAL A 194 12.39 -0.15 -12.82
N VAL A 195 13.24 0.83 -12.48
CA VAL A 195 12.85 2.24 -12.42
C VAL A 195 12.33 2.75 -13.78
N GLY A 196 11.15 3.37 -13.76
CA GLY A 196 10.44 3.84 -14.96
C GLY A 196 9.75 2.75 -15.78
N TYR A 197 9.86 1.49 -15.38
CA TYR A 197 9.10 0.38 -15.96
C TYR A 197 8.09 -0.22 -14.98
N GLY A 198 8.49 -0.41 -13.71
CA GLY A 198 7.64 -0.98 -12.67
C GLY A 198 8.11 -2.33 -12.16
N ARG A 199 7.31 -2.88 -11.25
CA ARG A 199 7.44 -4.20 -10.63
C ARG A 199 6.19 -5.01 -10.93
N GLU A 200 6.34 -6.29 -11.24
CA GLU A 200 5.26 -7.24 -11.40
C GLU A 200 4.96 -7.86 -10.03
N MET A 201 3.69 -7.82 -9.63
CA MET A 201 3.20 -8.43 -8.39
C MET A 201 2.33 -9.63 -8.69
N THR A 202 2.35 -10.61 -7.80
CA THR A 202 1.37 -11.69 -7.75
C THR A 202 0.11 -11.24 -7.01
N LEU A 203 -1.00 -11.95 -7.21
CA LEU A 203 -2.24 -11.67 -6.48
C LEU A 203 -2.08 -11.94 -4.98
N ASP A 204 -1.26 -12.92 -4.61
CA ASP A 204 -0.99 -13.24 -3.20
C ASP A 204 -0.20 -12.12 -2.51
N GLU A 205 0.76 -11.49 -3.20
CA GLU A 205 1.42 -10.30 -2.66
C GLU A 205 0.44 -9.13 -2.45
N ILE A 206 -0.49 -8.91 -3.39
CA ILE A 206 -1.54 -7.90 -3.21
C ILE A 206 -2.42 -8.22 -2.00
N ARG A 207 -2.85 -9.48 -1.86
CA ARG A 207 -3.65 -9.94 -0.72
C ARG A 207 -2.92 -9.77 0.61
N ASN A 208 -1.62 -10.03 0.64
CA ASN A 208 -0.80 -9.79 1.83
C ASN A 208 -0.76 -8.30 2.19
N GLY A 209 -0.62 -7.41 1.20
CA GLY A 209 -0.75 -5.97 1.42
C GLY A 209 -2.15 -5.55 1.90
N SER A 210 -3.20 -6.21 1.41
CA SER A 210 -4.58 -6.00 1.87
C SER A 210 -4.80 -6.47 3.31
N ALA A 211 -4.24 -7.63 3.67
CA ALA A 211 -4.27 -8.14 5.04
C ALA A 211 -3.55 -7.19 6.01
N PHE A 212 -2.38 -6.67 5.62
CA PHE A 212 -1.67 -5.65 6.40
C PHE A 212 -2.53 -4.40 6.66
N LEU A 213 -3.27 -3.92 5.65
CA LEU A 213 -4.17 -2.78 5.81
C LEU A 213 -5.29 -3.09 6.82
N ILE A 214 -5.90 -4.27 6.74
CA ILE A 214 -6.97 -4.69 7.66
C ILE A 214 -6.42 -4.82 9.08
N ASP A 215 -5.32 -5.53 9.28
CA ASP A 215 -4.74 -5.74 10.61
C ASP A 215 -4.36 -4.41 11.28
N SER A 216 -3.79 -3.49 10.50
CA SER A 216 -3.46 -2.13 10.93
C SER A 216 -4.70 -1.33 11.31
N PHE A 217 -5.73 -1.41 10.46
CA PHE A 217 -6.99 -0.72 10.67
C PHE A 217 -7.73 -1.25 11.91
N VAL A 218 -7.90 -2.56 12.06
CA VAL A 218 -8.57 -3.19 13.21
C VAL A 218 -7.86 -2.84 14.53
N LYS A 219 -6.52 -2.81 14.53
CA LYS A 219 -5.75 -2.43 15.71
C LYS A 219 -6.01 -0.99 16.16
N SER A 220 -6.23 -0.08 15.22
CA SER A 220 -6.43 1.35 15.49
C SER A 220 -7.91 1.76 15.61
N HIS A 221 -8.81 0.97 15.05
CA HIS A 221 -10.25 1.20 14.97
C HIS A 221 -11.04 -0.06 15.36
N PRO A 222 -10.87 -0.58 16.60
CA PRO A 222 -11.41 -1.88 17.01
C PRO A 222 -12.95 -1.94 17.09
N ASP A 223 -13.60 -0.79 17.01
CA ASP A 223 -15.06 -0.64 17.06
C ASP A 223 -15.70 -0.51 15.67
N TYR A 224 -14.91 -0.65 14.60
CA TYR A 224 -15.40 -0.81 13.24
C TYR A 224 -15.65 -2.29 12.93
N PRO A 225 -16.57 -2.58 11.98
CA PRO A 225 -16.82 -3.95 11.54
C PRO A 225 -15.59 -4.49 10.79
N VAL A 226 -15.45 -5.82 10.78
CA VAL A 226 -14.37 -6.48 10.06
C VAL A 226 -14.50 -6.20 8.57
N ILE A 227 -13.45 -5.62 7.99
CA ILE A 227 -13.35 -5.39 6.54
C ILE A 227 -12.79 -6.65 5.90
N PRO A 228 -13.51 -7.33 4.98
CA PRO A 228 -12.99 -8.53 4.35
C PRO A 228 -11.90 -8.20 3.32
N ILE A 229 -10.94 -9.11 3.12
CA ILE A 229 -9.87 -8.99 2.10
C ILE A 229 -10.46 -9.04 0.69
N GLU A 230 -11.46 -9.89 0.48
CA GLU A 230 -12.16 -10.07 -0.79
C GLU A 230 -13.63 -9.74 -0.57
N PHE A 231 -14.23 -8.99 -1.48
CA PHE A 231 -15.65 -8.68 -1.43
C PHE A 231 -16.22 -8.70 -2.84
N ALA A 232 -17.22 -9.55 -3.08
CA ALA A 232 -17.82 -9.72 -4.40
C ALA A 232 -16.78 -9.99 -5.50
N GLY A 233 -15.84 -10.89 -5.23
CA GLY A 233 -14.81 -11.28 -6.20
C GLY A 233 -13.77 -10.19 -6.52
N TYR A 234 -13.82 -9.05 -5.82
CA TYR A 234 -12.84 -7.98 -5.89
C TYR A 234 -11.93 -8.02 -4.66
N THR A 235 -10.66 -7.69 -4.83
CA THR A 235 -9.68 -7.65 -3.73
C THR A 235 -9.57 -6.23 -3.17
N LEU A 236 -9.47 -6.12 -1.85
CA LEU A 236 -9.33 -4.86 -1.13
C LEU A 236 -8.12 -4.08 -1.66
N SER A 237 -8.36 -2.88 -2.16
CA SER A 237 -7.35 -1.99 -2.74
C SER A 237 -7.04 -0.78 -1.86
N GLU A 238 -7.97 -0.34 -1.02
CA GLU A 238 -7.78 0.85 -0.19
C GLU A 238 -8.63 0.78 1.09
N ILE A 239 -8.04 1.20 2.21
CA ILE A 239 -8.75 1.63 3.41
C ILE A 239 -8.29 3.05 3.69
N SER A 240 -9.22 3.99 3.77
CA SER A 240 -8.96 5.41 3.96
C SER A 240 -9.87 5.94 5.06
N PRO A 241 -9.38 5.94 6.32
CA PRO A 241 -10.07 6.57 7.43
C PRO A 241 -10.11 8.10 7.24
N ASP A 242 -11.26 8.69 7.54
CA ASP A 242 -11.43 10.14 7.64
C ASP A 242 -12.13 10.50 8.96
N ASN A 243 -12.43 11.78 9.16
CA ASN A 243 -13.04 12.26 10.40
C ASN A 243 -14.49 11.79 10.61
N TYR A 244 -15.15 11.25 9.59
CA TYR A 244 -16.59 10.98 9.56
C TYR A 244 -16.93 9.52 9.24
N GLY A 245 -15.94 8.73 8.82
CA GLY A 245 -16.12 7.37 8.39
C GLY A 245 -14.83 6.77 7.83
N VAL A 246 -14.99 5.66 7.14
CA VAL A 246 -13.90 4.93 6.50
C VAL A 246 -14.34 4.59 5.10
N MET A 247 -13.60 5.07 4.12
CA MET A 247 -13.76 4.65 2.73
C MET A 247 -12.95 3.38 2.51
N VAL A 248 -13.59 2.37 1.97
CA VAL A 248 -13.02 1.08 1.61
C VAL A 248 -13.23 0.89 0.12
N SER A 249 -12.20 0.50 -0.62
CA SER A 249 -12.29 0.23 -2.05
C SER A 249 -11.82 -1.18 -2.35
N TYR A 250 -12.52 -1.86 -3.25
CA TYR A 250 -12.15 -3.15 -3.81
C TYR A 250 -11.98 -3.02 -5.32
N LEU A 251 -11.01 -3.75 -5.88
CA LEU A 251 -10.66 -3.69 -7.29
C LEU A 251 -10.48 -5.09 -7.87
N ASP A 252 -10.81 -5.24 -9.14
CA ASP A 252 -10.68 -6.50 -9.87
C ASP A 252 -9.25 -6.56 -10.38
N PHE A 253 -8.38 -7.29 -9.68
CA PHE A 253 -7.03 -7.52 -10.15
C PHE A 253 -6.97 -8.79 -11.01
N PRO A 254 -6.23 -8.80 -12.14
CA PRO A 254 -5.45 -7.71 -12.73
C PRO A 254 -6.24 -6.80 -13.67
N SER A 255 -7.47 -7.17 -14.04
CA SER A 255 -8.17 -6.62 -15.20
C SER A 255 -8.60 -5.16 -15.03
N LYS A 256 -8.78 -4.75 -13.77
CA LYS A 256 -9.34 -3.47 -13.30
C LYS A 256 -10.68 -3.15 -13.97
N SER A 257 -11.45 -4.19 -14.34
CA SER A 257 -12.69 -4.08 -15.10
C SER A 257 -13.86 -3.53 -14.27
N GLY A 258 -13.71 -3.51 -12.95
CA GLY A 258 -14.67 -2.95 -12.02
C GLY A 258 -14.05 -2.66 -10.66
N SER A 259 -14.79 -1.89 -9.88
CA SER A 259 -14.46 -1.56 -8.50
C SER A 259 -15.73 -1.57 -7.67
N ILE A 260 -15.57 -1.83 -6.38
CA ILE A 260 -16.60 -1.57 -5.37
C ILE A 260 -16.05 -0.54 -4.41
N SER A 261 -16.83 0.49 -4.11
CA SER A 261 -16.51 1.44 -3.03
C SER A 261 -17.52 1.27 -1.91
N MET A 262 -17.05 1.31 -0.68
CA MET A 262 -17.85 1.12 0.52
C MET A 262 -17.48 2.22 1.51
N THR A 263 -18.43 3.06 1.91
CA THR A 263 -18.26 3.99 3.02
C THR A 263 -18.86 3.40 4.28
N ILE A 264 -18.06 3.25 5.34
CA ILE A 264 -18.49 2.77 6.65
C ILE A 264 -18.53 3.97 7.59
N SER A 265 -19.70 4.29 8.13
CA SER A 265 -19.89 5.43 9.05
C SER A 265 -20.71 5.04 10.26
N LYS A 266 -20.52 5.74 11.37
CA LYS A 266 -21.29 5.54 12.61
C LYS A 266 -22.36 6.61 12.75
N THR A 267 -23.59 6.21 13.05
CA THR A 267 -24.75 7.13 13.20
C THR A 267 -24.50 8.21 14.26
N SER A 268 -23.71 7.92 15.29
CA SER A 268 -23.36 8.86 16.36
C SER A 268 -22.58 10.10 15.87
N LEU A 269 -21.96 10.04 14.70
CA LEU A 269 -21.19 11.16 14.12
C LEU A 269 -22.05 12.13 13.30
N GLY A 270 -23.37 11.94 13.26
CA GLY A 270 -24.33 12.93 12.72
C GLY A 270 -24.34 13.07 11.20
N PHE A 271 -23.60 12.22 10.45
CA PHE A 271 -23.41 12.39 9.01
C PHE A 271 -24.40 11.61 8.12
N VAL A 272 -25.29 10.81 8.72
CA VAL A 272 -26.24 10.02 7.93
C VAL A 272 -27.62 10.63 8.01
N THR A 273 -27.85 11.65 7.18
CA THR A 273 -29.19 11.78 6.58
C THR A 273 -29.26 10.74 5.47
N THR A 274 -29.38 9.44 5.82
CA THR A 274 -30.10 8.53 4.94
C THR A 274 -31.44 9.21 4.77
N ASN A 275 -31.68 9.82 3.62
CA ASN A 275 -32.97 10.40 3.35
C ASN A 275 -33.93 9.22 3.34
N LEU A 276 -34.56 8.93 4.49
CA LEU A 276 -35.48 7.81 4.70
C LEU A 276 -36.68 7.93 3.73
N ALA A 277 -36.85 9.09 3.12
CA ALA A 277 -37.78 9.39 2.05
C ALA A 277 -37.25 9.11 0.64
N GLN A 278 -36.10 8.44 0.45
CA GLN A 278 -35.68 7.99 -0.89
C GLN A 278 -36.76 7.07 -1.48
N SER A 279 -37.33 7.48 -2.61
CA SER A 279 -38.16 6.62 -3.46
C SER A 279 -37.32 5.44 -3.93
N ASN A 280 -37.88 4.22 -3.87
CA ASN A 280 -37.27 2.94 -4.26
C ASN A 280 -36.25 2.40 -3.23
N SER A 281 -36.78 1.78 -2.18
CA SER A 281 -36.04 1.01 -1.19
C SER A 281 -36.70 -0.34 -0.94
N GLU A 282 -35.88 -1.33 -0.63
CA GLU A 282 -36.27 -2.64 -0.11
C GLU A 282 -35.79 -2.75 1.34
N PHE A 283 -36.60 -3.36 2.19
CA PHE A 283 -36.24 -3.70 3.57
C PHE A 283 -36.21 -5.21 3.68
N TRP A 284 -35.04 -5.74 3.96
CA TRP A 284 -34.79 -7.16 4.15
C TRP A 284 -34.51 -7.41 5.62
N GLN A 285 -34.95 -8.55 6.15
CA GLN A 285 -34.56 -8.98 7.48
C GLN A 285 -33.78 -10.28 7.41
N ILE A 286 -32.76 -10.36 8.27
CA ILE A 286 -31.93 -11.54 8.49
C ILE A 286 -31.70 -11.65 10.00
N GLY A 287 -32.16 -12.75 10.59
CA GLY A 287 -32.23 -12.86 12.05
C GLY A 287 -33.03 -11.71 12.69
N ASN A 288 -32.37 -10.93 13.56
CA ASN A 288 -32.94 -9.75 14.23
C ASN A 288 -32.53 -8.42 13.57
N ASP A 289 -31.73 -8.47 12.51
CA ASP A 289 -31.23 -7.29 11.82
C ASP A 289 -32.11 -6.95 10.62
N ILE A 290 -32.28 -5.65 10.39
CA ILE A 290 -32.95 -5.11 9.22
C ILE A 290 -31.87 -4.52 8.32
N ILE A 291 -31.81 -5.01 7.09
CA ILE A 291 -30.97 -4.51 6.01
C ILE A 291 -31.88 -3.66 5.12
N LYS A 292 -31.70 -2.35 5.19
CA LYS A 292 -32.30 -1.45 4.21
C LYS A 292 -31.42 -1.44 2.96
N ILE A 293 -31.99 -1.62 1.79
CA ILE A 293 -31.31 -1.47 0.49
C ILE A 293 -32.04 -0.36 -0.26
N GLY A 294 -31.34 0.72 -0.59
CA GLY A 294 -31.94 1.86 -1.28
C GLY A 294 -30.98 2.57 -2.23
N GLY A 295 -31.55 3.38 -3.12
CA GLY A 295 -30.82 4.25 -4.03
C GLY A 295 -31.35 4.18 -5.47
N PHE A 296 -30.66 4.85 -6.39
CA PHE A 296 -30.98 4.78 -7.83
C PHE A 296 -30.84 3.35 -8.39
N ALA A 297 -30.24 2.44 -7.62
CA ALA A 297 -30.04 1.08 -8.06
C ALA A 297 -31.32 0.31 -8.31
N LEU A 298 -32.32 0.58 -7.48
CA LEU A 298 -33.61 -0.10 -7.51
C LEU A 298 -34.60 0.58 -8.47
N ASP A 299 -34.20 1.66 -9.13
CA ASP A 299 -35.04 2.30 -10.15
C ASP A 299 -35.01 1.47 -11.44
N LYS A 300 -36.06 0.66 -11.63
CA LYS A 300 -36.24 -0.17 -12.83
C LYS A 300 -36.38 0.64 -14.11
N ASN A 301 -36.80 1.90 -13.99
CA ASN A 301 -36.99 2.82 -15.11
C ASN A 301 -35.83 3.81 -15.28
N SER A 302 -34.78 3.69 -14.47
CA SER A 302 -33.62 4.57 -14.59
C SER A 302 -32.79 4.23 -15.83
N ASP A 303 -32.66 5.21 -16.73
CA ASP A 303 -31.72 5.18 -17.86
C ASP A 303 -30.25 5.18 -17.42
N ARG A 304 -29.96 5.36 -16.12
CA ARG A 304 -28.59 5.29 -15.61
C ARG A 304 -28.03 3.87 -15.75
N PRO A 305 -26.84 3.74 -16.35
CA PRO A 305 -26.11 2.47 -16.39
C PRO A 305 -25.98 1.84 -15.00
N GLU A 306 -25.99 0.51 -14.96
CA GLU A 306 -25.96 -0.24 -13.71
C GLU A 306 -24.75 0.11 -12.83
N TYR A 307 -23.63 0.46 -13.44
CA TYR A 307 -22.40 0.79 -12.73
C TYR A 307 -22.42 2.13 -11.96
N PHE A 308 -23.38 3.02 -12.25
CA PHE A 308 -23.55 4.29 -11.52
C PHE A 308 -24.60 4.20 -10.41
N ARG A 309 -25.10 2.99 -10.15
CA ARG A 309 -26.08 2.73 -9.12
C ARG A 309 -25.36 2.57 -7.79
N HIS A 310 -25.85 3.24 -6.75
CA HIS A 310 -25.37 3.07 -5.37
C HIS A 310 -26.43 2.38 -4.53
N TYR A 311 -25.95 1.61 -3.56
CA TYR A 311 -26.72 0.89 -2.57
C TYR A 311 -26.39 1.46 -1.20
N THR A 312 -27.41 1.87 -0.46
CA THR A 312 -27.24 2.16 0.97
C THR A 312 -27.70 0.95 1.74
N ILE A 313 -26.84 0.44 2.62
CA ILE A 313 -27.05 -0.66 3.56
C ILE A 313 -26.90 -0.11 4.96
N GLU A 314 -27.96 -0.19 5.75
CA GLU A 314 -27.97 0.27 7.13
C GLU A 314 -28.21 -0.93 8.03
N PHE A 315 -27.41 -1.05 9.10
CA PHE A 315 -27.56 -2.08 10.13
C PHE A 315 -28.09 -1.47 11.44
N ASN A 316 -28.82 -2.27 12.21
CA ASN A 316 -29.47 -1.81 13.45
C ASN A 316 -28.47 -1.41 14.55
N ASN A 317 -27.21 -1.80 14.45
CA ASN A 317 -26.15 -1.45 15.40
C ASN A 317 -25.60 -0.02 15.26
N GLY A 318 -26.19 0.80 14.37
CA GLY A 318 -25.76 2.18 14.13
C GLY A 318 -24.53 2.31 13.22
N ILE A 319 -24.17 1.23 12.51
CA ILE A 319 -23.17 1.25 11.45
C ILE A 319 -23.90 1.32 10.10
N ASN A 320 -23.50 2.31 9.29
CA ASN A 320 -24.04 2.53 7.96
C ASN A 320 -22.98 2.21 6.92
N PHE A 321 -23.36 1.40 5.95
CA PHE A 321 -22.57 1.03 4.79
C PHE A 321 -23.18 1.65 3.55
N ARG A 322 -22.44 2.48 2.84
CA ARG A 322 -22.83 2.93 1.50
C ARG A 322 -21.95 2.23 0.49
N ILE A 323 -22.51 1.28 -0.25
CA ILE A 323 -21.79 0.46 -1.22
C ILE A 323 -22.14 0.91 -2.64
N GLU A 324 -21.13 1.18 -3.45
CA GLU A 324 -21.25 1.49 -4.87
C GLU A 324 -20.57 0.37 -5.66
N GLY A 325 -21.30 -0.27 -6.59
CA GLY A 325 -20.79 -1.45 -7.29
C GLY A 325 -21.79 -2.02 -8.31
N LYS A 326 -21.40 -3.06 -9.04
CA LYS A 326 -22.27 -3.77 -10.00
C LYS A 326 -22.89 -5.00 -9.34
N ASN A 327 -24.02 -5.49 -9.87
CA ASN A 327 -24.66 -6.74 -9.49
C ASN A 327 -25.14 -6.78 -8.02
N LEU A 328 -26.32 -6.21 -7.78
CA LEU A 328 -26.96 -6.15 -6.46
C LEU A 328 -27.05 -7.51 -5.76
N GLU A 329 -27.48 -8.55 -6.47
CA GLU A 329 -27.67 -9.88 -5.87
C GLU A 329 -26.36 -10.42 -5.32
N PHE A 330 -25.26 -10.21 -6.04
CA PHE A 330 -23.94 -10.63 -5.58
C PHE A 330 -23.44 -9.82 -4.38
N ILE A 331 -23.72 -8.51 -4.35
CA ILE A 331 -23.43 -7.66 -3.19
C ILE A 331 -24.21 -8.16 -1.96
N LYS A 332 -25.50 -8.50 -2.10
CA LYS A 332 -26.31 -9.02 -0.98
C LYS A 332 -25.74 -10.35 -0.45
N GLN A 333 -25.39 -11.28 -1.34
CA GLN A 333 -24.80 -12.57 -0.96
C GLN A 333 -23.51 -12.38 -0.16
N GLU A 334 -22.64 -11.48 -0.61
CA GLU A 334 -21.37 -11.22 0.07
C GLU A 334 -21.55 -10.44 1.38
N ILE A 335 -22.59 -9.61 1.51
CA ILE A 335 -22.94 -9.02 2.80
C ILE A 335 -23.31 -10.10 3.80
N VAL A 336 -24.20 -11.02 3.44
CA VAL A 336 -24.60 -12.12 4.33
C VAL A 336 -23.39 -12.95 4.71
N LYS A 337 -22.61 -13.38 3.72
CA LYS A 337 -21.42 -14.20 3.94
C LYS A 337 -20.38 -13.55 4.87
N ASN A 338 -20.12 -12.26 4.73
CA ASN A 338 -19.04 -11.59 5.48
C ASN A 338 -19.50 -10.99 6.82
N TYR A 339 -20.75 -10.56 6.94
CA TYR A 339 -21.26 -9.86 8.12
C TYR A 339 -22.31 -10.64 8.92
N PHE A 340 -22.85 -11.72 8.36
CA PHE A 340 -23.85 -12.61 8.97
C PHE A 340 -23.47 -14.09 8.73
N PRO A 341 -22.24 -14.50 9.09
CA PRO A 341 -21.71 -15.82 8.72
C PRO A 341 -22.50 -17.01 9.31
N GLU A 342 -23.34 -16.76 10.31
CA GLU A 342 -24.26 -17.73 10.90
C GLU A 342 -25.54 -17.97 10.10
N TYR A 343 -25.80 -17.16 9.07
CA TYR A 343 -26.95 -17.24 8.18
C TYR A 343 -26.53 -17.55 6.74
N SER A 344 -27.45 -18.12 5.97
CA SER A 344 -27.35 -18.27 4.53
C SER A 344 -28.07 -17.15 3.80
N TYR A 345 -27.75 -16.94 2.51
CA TYR A 345 -28.43 -15.92 1.71
C TYR A 345 -29.95 -16.13 1.65
N ASP A 346 -30.39 -17.39 1.63
CA ASP A 346 -31.81 -17.76 1.56
C ASP A 346 -32.57 -17.47 2.86
N ASP A 347 -31.86 -17.16 3.96
CA ASP A 347 -32.47 -16.72 5.22
C ASP A 347 -32.87 -15.23 5.19
N MET A 348 -32.47 -14.48 4.16
CA MET A 348 -32.94 -13.12 3.95
C MET A 348 -34.40 -13.12 3.49
N PHE A 349 -35.26 -12.38 4.20
CA PHE A 349 -36.64 -12.19 3.78
C PHE A 349 -36.98 -10.72 3.51
N LEU A 350 -37.69 -10.48 2.41
CA LEU A 350 -38.17 -9.15 2.06
C LEU A 350 -39.36 -8.78 2.96
N ILE A 351 -39.18 -7.80 3.83
CA ILE A 351 -40.24 -7.25 4.69
C ILE A 351 -41.15 -6.32 3.90
N SER A 352 -40.55 -5.38 3.15
CA SER A 352 -41.29 -4.38 2.39
C SER A 352 -40.47 -3.85 1.23
N SER A 353 -41.16 -3.39 0.19
CA SER A 353 -40.54 -2.75 -0.97
C SER A 353 -41.36 -1.52 -1.37
N THR A 354 -40.66 -0.41 -1.59
CA THR A 354 -41.20 0.83 -2.16
C THR A 354 -40.75 1.01 -3.61
N VAL A 355 -40.09 0.00 -4.19
CA VAL A 355 -39.68 -0.02 -5.59
C VAL A 355 -40.92 -0.07 -6.46
N LYS A 356 -41.12 0.97 -7.27
CA LYS A 356 -42.24 1.05 -8.21
C LYS A 356 -41.96 0.34 -9.53
#